data_AF-W7A7R1-F1
#
_entry.id   AF-W7A7R1-F1
#
_cell.length_a   1.000
_cell.length_b   1.000
_cell.length_c   1.000
_cell.angle_alpha   90.00
_cell.angle_beta   90.00
_cell.angle_gamma   90.00
#
_symmetry.space_group_name_H-M   'P 1'
#
loop_
_entity.id
_entity.type
_entity.pdbx_description
1 polymer ?
#
loop_
_entity_poly.entity_id
_entity_poly.type
_entity_poly.pdbx_seq_one_letter_code
_entity_poly.pdbx_strand_id
1 'polypeptide(L)'
;MVGVKKRPVRKFNLEINLNNDIEDKVRSYIISNRNKMKKKHKQRRKKKIRRRIKMECKISSFVFPNSKKEKKLRLSYINKFIKKKKLIKQHLKQIRERIKHFQAMVNTSRSEVKEKSVKLQKGEERLHPSNLC
;
A
#
# COMPACT_ATOMS: atom_id res chain seq x y z
N MET A 1 9.36 -16.12 -87.13
CA MET A 1 9.13 -16.72 -85.81
C MET A 1 10.15 -17.83 -85.60
N VAL A 2 11.17 -17.63 -84.75
CA VAL A 2 12.24 -18.61 -84.51
C VAL A 2 11.79 -19.56 -83.41
N GLY A 3 11.55 -20.83 -83.75
CA GLY A 3 11.09 -21.86 -82.81
C GLY A 3 12.19 -22.26 -81.83
N VAL A 4 12.07 -21.85 -80.57
CA VAL A 4 12.96 -22.29 -79.49
C VAL A 4 12.64 -23.75 -79.15
N LYS A 5 13.53 -24.69 -79.51
CA LYS A 5 13.40 -26.11 -79.12
C LYS A 5 13.42 -26.23 -77.59
N LYS A 6 12.31 -26.62 -76.98
CA LYS A 6 12.22 -26.86 -75.53
C LYS A 6 13.08 -28.09 -75.16
N ARG A 7 13.99 -27.94 -74.19
CA ARG A 7 14.73 -29.08 -73.61
C ARG A 7 13.77 -29.93 -72.77
N PRO A 8 13.86 -31.27 -72.81
CA PRO A 8 13.07 -32.11 -71.92
C PRO A 8 13.57 -31.94 -70.49
N VAL A 9 12.78 -31.28 -69.64
CA VAL A 9 13.03 -31.24 -68.20
C VAL A 9 12.60 -32.59 -67.66
N ARG A 10 13.58 -33.44 -67.31
CA ARG A 10 13.34 -34.73 -66.66
C ARG A 10 12.66 -34.44 -65.32
N LYS A 11 11.34 -34.65 -65.25
CA LYS A 11 10.58 -34.54 -64.00
C LYS A 11 11.08 -35.67 -63.10
N PHE A 12 11.91 -35.33 -62.13
CA PHE A 12 12.24 -36.24 -61.05
C PHE A 12 10.98 -36.41 -60.20
N ASN A 13 10.14 -37.39 -60.54
CA ASN A 13 9.12 -37.89 -59.63
C ASN A 13 9.85 -38.71 -58.54
N LEU A 14 10.49 -38.03 -57.61
CA LEU A 14 10.84 -38.66 -56.33
C LEU A 14 9.55 -38.72 -55.53
N GLU A 15 8.78 -39.79 -55.72
CA GLU A 15 7.90 -40.26 -54.65
C GLU A 15 8.83 -40.61 -53.48
N ILE A 16 8.98 -39.68 -52.55
CA ILE A 16 9.73 -39.92 -51.32
C ILE A 16 8.88 -40.90 -50.52
N ASN A 17 9.12 -42.19 -50.71
CA ASN A 17 8.51 -43.27 -49.95
C ASN A 17 9.19 -43.27 -48.57
N LEU A 18 8.78 -42.33 -47.71
CA LEU A 18 9.21 -42.32 -46.32
C LEU A 18 8.69 -43.61 -45.67
N ASN A 19 9.59 -44.44 -45.15
CA ASN A 19 9.19 -45.61 -44.36
C ASN A 19 8.19 -45.16 -43.30
N ASN A 20 6.98 -45.72 -43.31
CA ASN A 20 5.91 -45.40 -42.34
C ASN A 20 6.40 -45.44 -40.88
N ASP A 21 7.34 -46.34 -40.57
CA ASP A 21 7.98 -46.45 -39.26
C ASP A 21 8.75 -45.18 -38.83
N ILE A 22 9.36 -44.48 -39.79
CA ILE A 22 10.08 -43.22 -39.53
C ILE A 22 9.06 -42.12 -39.26
N GLU A 23 7.98 -42.05 -40.05
CA GLU A 23 6.91 -41.07 -39.82
C GLU A 23 6.23 -41.27 -38.47
N ASP A 24 5.95 -42.52 -38.08
CA ASP A 24 5.32 -42.83 -36.81
C ASP A 24 6.23 -42.52 -35.61
N LYS A 25 7.55 -42.75 -35.74
CA LYS A 25 8.54 -42.30 -34.74
C LYS A 25 8.56 -40.78 -34.62
N VAL A 26 8.51 -40.05 -35.72
CA VAL A 26 8.47 -38.58 -35.70
C VAL A 26 7.16 -38.07 -35.08
N ARG A 27 6.00 -38.63 -35.48
CA ARG A 27 4.68 -38.28 -34.95
C ARG A 27 4.60 -38.56 -33.45
N SER A 28 5.03 -39.73 -33.00
CA SER A 28 5.05 -40.09 -31.58
C SER A 28 5.96 -39.18 -30.76
N TYR A 29 7.13 -38.81 -31.27
CA TYR A 29 8.03 -37.84 -30.62
C TYR A 29 7.37 -36.46 -30.45
N ILE A 30 6.74 -35.93 -31.51
CA ILE A 30 6.02 -34.65 -31.51
C ILE A 30 4.88 -34.68 -30.48
N ILE A 31 4.07 -35.74 -30.48
CA ILE A 31 2.96 -35.91 -29.53
C ILE A 31 3.49 -35.99 -28.10
N SER A 32 4.57 -36.75 -27.85
CA SER A 32 5.18 -36.85 -26.52
C SER A 32 5.63 -35.49 -25.99
N ASN A 33 6.26 -34.67 -26.83
CA ASN A 33 6.74 -33.35 -26.46
C ASN A 33 5.58 -32.39 -26.17
N ARG A 34 4.52 -32.40 -27.00
CA ARG A 34 3.29 -31.64 -26.73
C ARG A 34 2.66 -32.04 -25.40
N ASN A 35 2.62 -33.34 -25.09
CA ASN A 35 2.06 -33.85 -23.83
C ASN A 35 2.91 -33.46 -22.61
N LYS A 36 4.25 -33.52 -22.71
CA LYS A 36 5.17 -33.02 -21.67
C LYS A 36 4.93 -31.54 -21.38
N MET A 37 4.78 -30.72 -22.42
CA MET A 37 4.50 -29.28 -22.29
C MET A 37 3.14 -29.01 -21.63
N LYS A 38 2.08 -29.71 -22.05
CA LYS A 38 0.75 -29.63 -21.41
C LYS A 38 0.79 -30.02 -19.93
N LYS A 39 1.50 -31.10 -19.57
CA LYS A 39 1.68 -31.56 -18.18
C LYS A 39 2.40 -30.53 -17.32
N LYS A 40 3.49 -29.94 -17.84
CA LYS A 40 4.25 -28.87 -17.16
C LYS A 40 3.38 -27.63 -16.93
N HIS A 41 2.56 -27.23 -17.91
CA HIS A 41 1.61 -26.12 -17.77
C HIS A 41 0.55 -26.39 -16.70
N LYS A 42 -0.07 -27.58 -16.70
CA LYS A 42 -1.06 -28.01 -15.70
C LYS A 42 -0.46 -27.97 -14.29
N GLN A 43 0.78 -28.44 -14.12
CA GLN A 43 1.49 -28.37 -12.84
C GLN A 43 1.75 -26.92 -12.40
N ARG A 44 2.19 -26.05 -13.31
CA ARG A 44 2.39 -24.61 -13.03
C ARG A 44 1.08 -23.94 -12.58
N ARG A 45 -0.04 -24.20 -13.26
CA ARG A 45 -1.37 -23.71 -12.85
C ARG A 45 -1.77 -24.22 -11.47
N LYS A 46 -1.64 -25.53 -11.20
CA LYS A 46 -1.91 -26.11 -9.87
C LYS A 46 -1.07 -25.47 -8.76
N LYS A 47 0.21 -25.16 -9.02
CA LYS A 47 1.07 -24.45 -8.05
C LYS A 47 0.59 -23.01 -7.80
N LYS A 48 0.19 -22.27 -8.84
CA LYS A 48 -0.37 -20.91 -8.70
C LYS A 48 -1.66 -20.90 -7.88
N ILE A 49 -2.59 -21.83 -8.16
CA ILE A 49 -3.85 -21.96 -7.42
C ILE A 49 -3.58 -22.28 -5.95
N ARG A 50 -2.71 -23.26 -5.64
CA ARG A 50 -2.31 -23.58 -4.26
C ARG A 50 -1.72 -22.39 -3.52
N ARG A 51 -0.89 -21.58 -4.18
CA ARG A 51 -0.32 -20.35 -3.60
C ARG A 51 -1.41 -19.31 -3.30
N ARG A 52 -2.37 -19.11 -4.21
CA ARG A 52 -3.51 -18.21 -3.98
C ARG A 52 -4.34 -18.66 -2.79
N ILE A 53 -4.79 -19.91 -2.75
CA ILE A 53 -5.56 -20.48 -1.62
C ILE A 53 -4.78 -20.32 -0.31
N LYS A 54 -3.47 -20.62 -0.30
CA LYS A 54 -2.63 -20.43 0.90
C LYS A 54 -2.61 -18.97 1.37
N MET A 55 -2.51 -18.02 0.43
CA MET A 55 -2.53 -16.59 0.77
C MET A 55 -3.91 -16.15 1.25
N GLU A 56 -4.99 -16.59 0.61
CA GLU A 56 -6.36 -16.31 1.05
C GLU A 56 -6.63 -16.87 2.44
N CYS A 57 -6.20 -18.10 2.75
CA CYS A 57 -6.30 -18.64 4.12
C CYS A 57 -5.46 -17.84 5.14
N LYS A 58 -4.28 -17.33 4.75
CA LYS A 58 -3.49 -16.44 5.62
C LYS A 58 -4.18 -15.10 5.86
N ILE A 59 -4.77 -14.52 4.82
CA ILE A 59 -5.54 -13.27 4.94
C ILE A 59 -6.79 -13.52 5.77
N SER A 60 -7.54 -14.57 5.48
CA SER A 60 -8.74 -14.97 6.22
C SER A 60 -8.41 -15.20 7.69
N SER A 61 -7.38 -15.98 8.03
CA SER A 61 -6.95 -16.14 9.42
C SER A 61 -6.49 -14.82 10.05
N PHE A 62 -5.81 -13.94 9.31
CA PHE A 62 -5.39 -12.61 9.78
C PHE A 62 -6.56 -11.65 10.04
N VAL A 63 -7.63 -11.71 9.26
CA VAL A 63 -8.80 -10.85 9.43
C VAL A 63 -9.81 -11.47 10.40
N PHE A 64 -10.01 -12.79 10.30
CA PHE A 64 -10.96 -13.60 11.05
C PHE A 64 -10.21 -14.74 11.76
N PRO A 65 -9.76 -14.53 13.02
CA PRO A 65 -9.04 -15.56 13.76
C PRO A 65 -9.95 -16.78 14.04
N ASN A 66 -9.46 -17.98 13.74
CA ASN A 66 -10.26 -19.21 13.75
C ASN A 66 -10.38 -19.84 15.15
N SER A 67 -9.45 -19.55 16.08
CA SER A 67 -9.46 -20.15 17.43
C SER A 67 -9.72 -19.14 18.55
N LYS A 68 -10.33 -19.60 19.65
CA LYS A 68 -10.52 -18.78 20.87
C LYS A 68 -9.19 -18.28 21.45
N LYS A 69 -8.13 -19.08 21.39
CA LYS A 69 -6.78 -18.71 21.87
C LYS A 69 -6.18 -17.56 21.06
N GLU A 70 -6.27 -17.64 19.73
CA GLU A 70 -5.75 -16.61 18.82
C GLU A 70 -6.54 -15.29 18.95
N LYS A 71 -7.87 -15.38 19.09
CA LYS A 71 -8.72 -14.22 19.42
C LYS A 71 -8.24 -13.48 20.67
N LYS A 72 -7.98 -14.23 21.76
CA LYS A 72 -7.47 -13.65 23.03
C LYS A 72 -6.10 -12.98 22.85
N LEU A 73 -5.18 -13.61 22.13
CA LEU A 73 -3.84 -13.05 21.87
C LEU A 73 -3.94 -11.72 21.10
N ARG A 74 -4.77 -11.66 20.05
CA ARG A 74 -4.99 -10.44 19.27
C ARG A 74 -5.67 -9.34 20.08
N LEU A 75 -6.69 -9.68 20.86
CA LEU A 75 -7.32 -8.74 21.79
C LEU A 75 -6.32 -8.14 22.77
N SER A 76 -5.40 -8.95 23.30
CA SER A 76 -4.32 -8.46 24.17
C SER A 76 -3.42 -7.44 23.44
N TYR A 77 -3.02 -7.74 22.21
CA TYR A 77 -2.22 -6.83 21.39
C TYR A 77 -2.94 -5.51 21.07
N ILE A 78 -4.21 -5.59 20.67
CA ILE A 78 -5.06 -4.41 20.39
C ILE A 78 -5.23 -3.56 21.66
N ASN A 79 -5.48 -4.20 22.82
CA ASN A 79 -5.63 -3.50 24.10
C ASN A 79 -4.35 -2.74 24.48
N LYS A 80 -3.17 -3.28 24.19
CA LYS A 80 -1.89 -2.58 24.39
C LYS A 80 -1.82 -1.31 23.54
N PHE A 81 -2.27 -1.36 22.30
CA PHE A 81 -2.36 -0.19 21.42
C PHE A 81 -3.35 0.86 21.92
N ILE A 82 -4.54 0.43 22.34
CA ILE A 82 -5.58 1.31 22.88
C ILE A 82 -5.09 2.03 24.14
N LYS A 83 -4.41 1.31 25.05
CA LYS A 83 -3.83 1.91 26.27
C LYS A 83 -2.83 3.02 25.93
N LYS A 84 -1.89 2.75 25.01
CA LYS A 84 -0.94 3.78 24.54
C LYS A 84 -1.64 4.98 23.91
N LYS A 85 -2.64 4.74 23.05
CA LYS A 85 -3.42 5.80 22.40
C LYS A 85 -4.18 6.67 23.42
N LYS A 86 -4.71 6.07 24.49
CA LYS A 86 -5.38 6.80 25.58
C LYS A 86 -4.39 7.71 26.33
N LEU A 87 -3.21 7.22 26.68
CA LEU A 87 -2.17 8.02 27.34
C LEU A 87 -1.75 9.21 26.48
N ILE A 88 -1.50 8.99 25.18
CA ILE A 88 -1.16 10.08 24.26
C ILE A 88 -2.26 11.14 24.23
N LYS A 89 -3.53 10.73 24.16
CA LYS A 89 -4.66 11.68 24.20
C LYS A 89 -4.70 12.47 25.52
N GLN A 90 -4.43 11.84 26.66
CA GLN A 90 -4.39 12.52 27.95
C GLN A 90 -3.28 13.58 28.00
N HIS A 91 -2.06 13.22 27.57
CA HIS A 91 -0.95 14.17 27.52
C HIS A 91 -1.25 15.34 26.57
N LEU A 92 -1.82 15.08 25.39
CA LEU A 92 -2.22 16.14 24.47
C LEU A 92 -3.28 17.07 25.09
N LYS A 93 -4.21 16.54 25.88
CA LYS A 93 -5.21 17.35 26.60
C LYS A 93 -4.54 18.25 27.65
N GLN A 94 -3.64 17.69 28.46
CA GLN A 94 -2.89 18.44 29.47
C GLN A 94 -2.03 19.56 28.85
N ILE A 95 -1.37 19.28 27.72
CA ILE A 95 -0.59 20.29 27.00
C ILE A 95 -1.49 21.44 26.52
N ARG A 96 -2.66 21.13 25.94
CA ARG A 96 -3.62 22.16 25.52
C ARG A 96 -4.11 23.01 26.68
N GLU A 97 -4.39 22.40 27.83
CA GLU A 97 -4.81 23.12 29.04
C GLU A 97 -3.70 24.03 29.57
N ARG A 98 -2.45 23.56 29.61
CA ARG A 98 -1.29 24.39 29.97
C ARG A 98 -1.11 25.57 29.04
N ILE A 99 -1.20 25.35 27.72
CA ILE A 99 -1.11 26.43 26.72
C ILE A 99 -2.21 27.46 26.94
N LYS A 100 -3.46 27.03 27.17
CA LYS A 100 -4.58 27.94 27.48
C LYS A 100 -4.33 28.75 28.76
N HIS A 101 -3.82 28.12 29.80
CA HIS A 101 -3.47 28.79 31.05
C HIS A 101 -2.40 29.86 30.84
N PHE A 102 -1.31 29.54 30.14
CA PHE A 102 -0.27 30.52 29.83
C PHE A 102 -0.78 31.66 28.94
N GLN A 103 -1.62 31.37 27.95
CA GLN A 103 -2.27 32.40 27.14
C GLN A 103 -3.17 33.31 27.98
N ALA A 104 -3.94 32.76 28.91
CA ALA A 104 -4.76 33.52 29.83
C ALA A 104 -3.90 34.44 30.73
N MET A 105 -2.83 33.91 31.33
CA MET A 105 -1.87 34.70 32.13
C MET A 105 -1.23 35.84 31.35
N VAL A 106 -0.80 35.58 30.10
CA VAL A 106 -0.24 36.62 29.24
C VAL A 106 -1.28 37.69 28.93
N ASN A 107 -2.54 37.30 28.69
CA ASN A 107 -3.60 38.26 28.41
C ASN A 107 -3.99 39.10 29.64
N THR A 108 -4.04 38.52 30.84
CA THR A 108 -4.27 39.27 32.09
C THR A 108 -3.12 40.22 32.41
N SER A 109 -1.88 39.77 32.27
CA SER A 109 -0.72 40.67 32.47
C SER A 109 -0.71 41.83 31.47
N ARG A 110 -1.15 41.60 30.22
CA ARG A 110 -1.27 42.65 29.19
C ARG A 110 -2.42 43.63 29.48
N SER A 111 -3.52 43.18 30.08
CA SER A 111 -4.61 44.08 30.52
C SER A 111 -4.22 44.92 31.73
N GLU A 112 -3.48 44.35 32.69
CA GLU A 112 -2.99 45.09 33.87
C GLU A 112 -2.00 46.21 33.49
N VAL A 113 -1.12 45.96 32.51
CA VAL A 113 -0.20 46.98 31.98
C VAL A 113 -0.97 48.10 31.26
N LYS A 114 -2.01 47.75 30.50
CA LYS A 114 -2.89 48.75 29.84
C LYS A 114 -3.67 49.58 30.87
N GLU A 115 -4.23 48.98 31.91
CA GLU A 115 -4.94 49.71 32.96
C GLU A 115 -4.01 50.63 33.77
N LYS A 116 -2.77 50.20 34.04
CA LYS A 116 -1.77 51.05 34.70
C LYS A 116 -1.35 52.24 33.82
N SER A 117 -1.17 52.05 32.51
CA SER A 117 -0.90 53.17 31.58
C SER A 117 -2.07 54.15 31.47
N VAL A 118 -3.31 53.66 31.51
CA VAL A 118 -4.52 54.52 31.45
C VAL A 118 -4.72 55.31 32.75
N LYS A 119 -4.35 54.76 33.91
CA LYS A 119 -4.39 55.49 35.19
C LYS A 119 -3.28 56.55 35.32
N LEU A 120 -2.10 56.32 34.74
CA LEU A 120 -1.02 57.30 34.67
C LEU A 120 -1.41 58.53 33.83
N GLN A 121 -2.06 58.33 32.67
CA GLN A 121 -2.54 59.45 31.83
C GLN A 121 -3.66 60.27 32.49
N LYS A 122 -4.54 59.64 33.29
CA LYS A 122 -5.58 60.37 34.05
C LYS A 122 -5.07 61.09 35.30
N GLY A 123 -3.86 60.77 35.76
CA GLY A 123 -3.20 61.45 36.89
C GLY A 123 -2.45 62.72 36.46
N GLU A 124 -1.95 62.75 35.22
CA GLU A 124 -1.21 63.91 34.68
C GLU A 124 -2.12 65.08 34.24
N GLU A 125 -3.40 64.85 33.93
CA GLU A 125 -4.33 65.93 33.54
C GLU A 125 -4.87 66.79 34.71
N ARG A 126 -4.46 66.57 35.97
CA ARG A 126 -4.97 67.31 37.15
C ARG A 126 -3.96 68.17 37.91
N LEU A 127 -2.85 68.55 37.28
CA LEU A 127 -1.94 69.54 37.87
C LEU A 127 -1.44 70.53 36.80
N HIS A 128 -2.30 71.45 36.39
CA HIS A 128 -1.83 72.77 36.00
C HIS A 128 -2.31 73.79 37.04
N PRO A 129 -1.40 74.32 37.88
CA PRO A 129 -1.71 75.40 38.79
C PRO A 129 -1.88 76.70 38.01
N SER A 130 -2.85 77.47 38.47
CA SER A 130 -3.10 78.86 38.19
C SER A 130 -1.88 79.76 38.37
N ASN A 131 -1.85 80.81 37.54
CA ASN A 131 -1.15 82.10 37.65
C ASN A 131 0.29 82.18 37.11
N LEU A 132 0.47 83.04 36.10
CA LEU A 132 1.36 84.22 36.16
C LEU A 132 1.15 85.14 34.95
N CYS A 133 1.03 86.43 35.27
CA CYS A 133 0.89 87.64 34.44
C CYS A 133 -0.53 88.04 34.00
#